data_AF-A0A9D3YRE9-F1
#
_entry.id   AF-A0A9D3YRE9-F1
#
_cell.length_a   1.000
_cell.length_b   1.000
_cell.length_c   1.000
_cell.angle_alpha   90.00
_cell.angle_beta   90.00
_cell.angle_gamma   90.00
#
_symmetry.space_group_name_H-M   'P 1'
#
loop_
_entity.id
_entity.type
_entity.pdbx_description
1 polymer ?
#
loop_
_entity_poly.entity_id
_entity_poly.type
_entity_poly.pdbx_seq_one_letter_code
_entity_poly.pdbx_strand_id
1 'polypeptide(L)'
;MTAIKGNQTTTITLFYMTTFKGDQTTTVTLFYMTAIKGNQTATITLFYMTAIKGYQTTTITLFYKTAIKGNQTTTITLFYITSIKGNPTTTITLLYMTAITGNQTTTITLFYMTANKGNQTTTITLFYMTAIKGNQTTTITLFYMKAIKGNQITTITLFYMTAIKGNQTTTITLFYMTAIKGNQTTTFTLFNMTVIKGNQTTTITLFYMTAIKGNQTTNITLFYRTVIKGNQTSL
;
A
#
# COMPACT_ATOMS: atom_id res chain seq x y z
N MET A 1 -24.88 -19.30 19.29
CA MET A 1 -25.12 -18.35 20.41
C MET A 1 -25.34 -16.95 19.84
N THR A 2 -26.36 -16.22 20.29
CA THR A 2 -26.76 -14.94 19.66
C THR A 2 -25.95 -13.74 20.16
N ALA A 3 -25.59 -13.69 21.45
CA ALA A 3 -24.79 -12.61 22.01
C ALA A 3 -23.97 -13.03 23.25
N ILE A 4 -22.79 -12.45 23.42
CA ILE A 4 -22.05 -12.39 24.71
C ILE A 4 -21.84 -10.93 25.09
N LYS A 5 -22.07 -10.63 26.37
CA LYS A 5 -21.75 -9.34 27.00
C LYS A 5 -20.95 -9.59 28.28
N GLY A 6 -19.75 -9.04 28.38
CA GLY A 6 -18.90 -9.13 29.57
C GLY A 6 -17.70 -8.20 29.50
N ASN A 7 -17.22 -7.72 30.64
CA ASN A 7 -16.10 -6.76 30.68
C ASN A 7 -14.73 -7.44 30.57
N GLN A 8 -14.63 -8.72 30.96
CA GLN A 8 -13.44 -9.54 30.80
C GLN A 8 -13.85 -10.92 30.28
N THR A 9 -13.19 -11.39 29.23
CA THR A 9 -13.34 -12.76 28.75
C THR A 9 -12.00 -13.31 28.30
N THR A 10 -11.63 -14.45 28.88
CA THR A 10 -10.28 -15.01 28.70
C THR A 10 -10.17 -15.80 27.40
N THR A 11 -11.07 -16.76 27.14
CA THR A 11 -11.04 -17.55 25.90
C THR A 11 -12.46 -17.91 25.46
N ILE A 12 -12.77 -17.67 24.19
CA ILE A 12 -14.02 -18.11 23.55
C ILE A 12 -13.68 -19.00 22.36
N THR A 13 -14.23 -20.21 22.35
CA THR A 13 -14.19 -21.11 21.20
C THR A 13 -15.61 -21.53 20.86
N LEU A 14 -16.13 -21.08 19.72
CA LEU A 14 -17.51 -21.33 19.30
C LEU A 14 -17.59 -21.51 17.78
N PHE A 15 -18.54 -22.31 17.31
CA PHE A 15 -18.75 -22.46 15.87
C PHE A 15 -19.42 -21.21 15.26
N TYR A 16 -20.46 -20.69 15.91
CA TYR A 16 -21.25 -19.58 15.40
C TYR A 16 -21.61 -18.56 16.49
N MET A 17 -21.35 -17.28 16.22
CA MET A 17 -21.82 -16.16 17.03
C MET A 17 -22.25 -14.98 16.15
N THR A 18 -23.38 -14.36 16.49
CA THR A 18 -23.82 -13.16 15.79
C THR A 18 -23.09 -11.92 16.30
N THR A 19 -23.08 -11.71 17.63
CA THR A 19 -22.48 -10.50 18.21
C THR A 19 -21.67 -10.77 19.47
N PHE A 20 -20.51 -10.12 19.56
CA PHE A 20 -19.71 -10.05 20.78
C PHE A 20 -19.50 -8.59 21.20
N LYS A 21 -19.77 -8.29 22.48
CA LYS A 21 -19.49 -6.97 23.08
C LYS A 21 -18.74 -7.13 24.40
N GLY A 22 -17.50 -6.64 24.46
CA GLY A 22 -16.71 -6.63 25.69
C GLY A 22 -15.57 -5.62 25.67
N ASP A 23 -15.08 -5.25 26.85
CA ASP A 23 -14.02 -4.24 26.99
C ASP A 23 -12.62 -4.85 26.87
N GLN A 24 -12.38 -5.99 27.52
CA GLN A 24 -11.15 -6.75 27.39
C GLN A 24 -11.42 -8.20 26.98
N THR A 25 -10.76 -8.64 25.91
CA THR A 25 -10.86 -10.02 25.42
C THR A 25 -9.49 -10.55 25.04
N THR A 26 -9.11 -11.69 25.63
CA THR A 26 -7.76 -12.24 25.41
C THR A 26 -7.71 -13.08 24.14
N THR A 27 -8.55 -14.11 23.99
CA THR A 27 -8.52 -14.97 22.79
C THR A 27 -9.92 -15.34 22.29
N VAL A 28 -10.16 -15.15 20.98
CA VAL A 28 -11.40 -15.48 20.30
C VAL A 28 -11.12 -16.38 19.10
N THR A 29 -11.65 -17.60 19.10
CA THR A 29 -11.59 -18.52 17.95
C THR A 29 -13.02 -18.88 17.52
N LEU A 30 -13.44 -18.47 16.32
CA LEU A 30 -14.73 -18.93 15.76
C LEU A 30 -14.67 -19.28 14.27
N PHE A 31 -15.61 -20.11 13.84
CA PHE A 31 -15.82 -20.36 12.42
C PHE A 31 -16.57 -19.18 11.77
N TYR A 32 -17.68 -18.73 12.37
CA TYR A 32 -18.47 -17.61 11.86
C TYR A 32 -18.77 -16.56 12.91
N MET A 33 -18.52 -15.29 12.56
CA MET A 33 -18.88 -14.12 13.37
C MET A 33 -19.48 -13.01 12.48
N THR A 34 -20.56 -12.38 12.93
CA THR A 34 -21.08 -11.18 12.23
C THR A 34 -20.38 -9.92 12.70
N ALA A 35 -20.36 -9.66 14.01
CA ALA A 35 -19.78 -8.43 14.56
C ALA A 35 -19.09 -8.58 15.92
N ILE A 36 -17.90 -7.99 16.04
CA ILE A 36 -17.17 -7.81 17.30
C ILE A 36 -17.08 -6.30 17.58
N LYS A 37 -17.48 -5.90 18.79
CA LYS A 37 -17.32 -4.54 19.31
C LYS A 37 -16.60 -4.57 20.65
N GLY A 38 -15.44 -3.93 20.75
CA GLY A 38 -14.71 -3.86 22.01
C GLY A 38 -13.57 -2.83 22.05
N ASN A 39 -13.02 -2.60 23.24
CA ASN A 39 -11.95 -1.62 23.45
C ASN A 39 -10.57 -2.24 23.27
N GLN A 40 -10.30 -3.40 23.87
CA GLN A 40 -9.04 -4.13 23.77
C GLN A 40 -9.30 -5.60 23.40
N THR A 41 -8.66 -6.06 22.33
CA THR A 41 -8.66 -7.48 21.97
C THR A 41 -7.26 -7.95 21.63
N ALA A 42 -6.77 -8.99 22.30
CA ALA A 42 -5.42 -9.47 22.06
C ALA A 42 -5.34 -10.35 20.80
N THR A 43 -6.14 -11.43 20.70
CA THR A 43 -6.05 -12.35 19.55
C THR A 43 -7.42 -12.77 19.03
N ILE A 44 -7.63 -12.64 17.72
CA ILE A 44 -8.82 -13.11 17.00
C ILE A 44 -8.41 -14.03 15.86
N THR A 45 -8.90 -15.28 15.87
CA THR A 45 -8.79 -16.24 14.78
C THR A 45 -10.19 -16.58 14.27
N LEU A 46 -10.48 -16.25 13.01
CA LEU A 46 -11.83 -16.43 12.44
C LEU A 46 -11.80 -16.95 11.01
N PHE A 47 -12.66 -17.89 10.65
CA PHE A 47 -12.79 -18.31 9.24
C PHE A 47 -13.58 -17.28 8.42
N TYR A 48 -14.73 -16.82 8.92
CA TYR A 48 -15.55 -15.79 8.28
C TYR A 48 -15.94 -14.66 9.24
N MET A 49 -15.80 -13.42 8.79
CA MET A 49 -16.21 -12.23 9.55
C MET A 49 -16.76 -11.12 8.68
N THR A 50 -17.90 -10.54 9.08
CA THR A 50 -18.45 -9.38 8.39
C THR A 50 -17.75 -8.08 8.83
N ALA A 51 -17.75 -7.76 10.13
CA ALA A 51 -17.24 -6.48 10.62
C ALA A 51 -16.58 -6.53 12.01
N ILE A 52 -15.36 -6.00 12.14
CA ILE A 52 -14.74 -5.71 13.45
C ILE A 52 -14.72 -4.20 13.67
N LYS A 53 -15.15 -3.76 14.87
CA LYS A 53 -15.02 -2.38 15.34
C LYS A 53 -14.36 -2.35 16.72
N GLY A 54 -13.17 -1.75 16.83
CA GLY A 54 -12.51 -1.60 18.14
C GLY A 54 -11.44 -0.51 18.20
N TYR A 55 -10.95 -0.26 19.42
CA TYR A 55 -9.93 0.78 19.67
C TYR A 55 -8.51 0.25 19.59
N GLN A 56 -8.21 -0.89 20.23
CA GLN A 56 -6.91 -1.56 20.19
C GLN A 56 -7.08 -3.04 19.86
N THR A 57 -6.41 -3.51 18.81
CA THR A 57 -6.36 -4.94 18.47
C THR A 57 -4.93 -5.38 18.17
N THR A 58 -4.46 -6.40 18.88
CA THR A 58 -3.05 -6.82 18.77
C THR A 58 -2.82 -7.76 17.59
N THR A 59 -3.63 -8.80 17.42
CA THR A 59 -3.47 -9.76 16.31
C THR A 59 -4.81 -10.26 15.78
N ILE A 60 -4.93 -10.22 14.45
CA ILE A 60 -6.09 -10.69 13.72
C ILE A 60 -5.63 -11.69 12.65
N THR A 61 -6.13 -12.91 12.70
CA THR A 61 -5.96 -13.94 11.66
C THR A 61 -7.33 -14.29 11.08
N LEU A 62 -7.57 -14.05 9.79
CA LEU A 62 -8.79 -14.53 9.12
C LEU A 62 -8.62 -15.08 7.71
N PHE A 63 -9.54 -15.96 7.32
CA PHE A 63 -9.65 -16.43 5.96
C PHE A 63 -10.46 -15.46 5.06
N TYR A 64 -11.71 -15.15 5.42
CA TYR A 64 -12.56 -14.23 4.66
C TYR A 64 -13.10 -13.06 5.49
N LYS A 65 -13.03 -11.85 4.91
CA LYS A 65 -13.57 -10.65 5.56
C LYS A 65 -14.06 -9.55 4.63
N THR A 66 -15.14 -8.89 5.05
CA THR A 66 -15.63 -7.69 4.37
C THR A 66 -14.93 -6.42 4.84
N ALA A 67 -14.93 -6.10 6.14
CA ALA A 67 -14.40 -4.83 6.62
C ALA A 67 -13.76 -4.84 8.02
N ILE A 68 -12.64 -4.10 8.18
CA ILE A 68 -12.03 -3.75 9.46
C ILE A 68 -12.14 -2.24 9.68
N LYS A 69 -12.65 -1.83 10.87
CA LYS A 69 -12.59 -0.45 11.32
C LYS A 69 -11.97 -0.36 12.73
N GLY A 70 -10.85 0.33 12.88
CA GLY A 70 -10.24 0.50 14.20
C GLY A 70 -9.25 1.65 14.29
N ASN A 71 -8.88 2.03 15.51
CA ASN A 71 -7.87 3.06 15.74
C ASN A 71 -6.48 2.40 15.72
N GLN A 72 -6.10 1.59 16.69
CA GLN A 72 -4.79 0.91 16.69
C GLN A 72 -4.93 -0.56 16.32
N THR A 73 -4.19 -0.99 15.29
CA THR A 73 -4.05 -2.42 14.96
C THR A 73 -2.60 -2.77 14.70
N THR A 74 -2.08 -3.75 15.44
CA THR A 74 -0.65 -4.10 15.39
C THR A 74 -0.36 -5.06 14.24
N THR A 75 -1.06 -6.20 14.16
CA THR A 75 -0.81 -7.22 13.12
C THR A 75 -2.10 -7.79 12.54
N ILE A 76 -2.18 -7.80 11.21
CA ILE A 76 -3.28 -8.39 10.45
C ILE A 76 -2.71 -9.42 9.45
N THR A 77 -3.12 -10.68 9.59
CA THR A 77 -2.83 -11.75 8.63
C THR A 77 -4.15 -12.23 8.02
N LEU A 78 -4.36 -12.05 6.71
CA LEU A 78 -5.63 -12.47 6.09
C LEU A 78 -5.44 -13.09 4.70
N PHE A 79 -6.35 -13.98 4.30
CA PHE A 79 -6.36 -14.49 2.93
C PHE A 79 -7.06 -13.50 1.97
N TYR A 80 -8.27 -13.05 2.32
CA TYR A 80 -9.04 -12.08 1.53
C TYR A 80 -9.70 -11.00 2.40
N ILE A 81 -9.55 -9.73 2.00
CA ILE A 81 -10.34 -8.62 2.58
C ILE A 81 -10.77 -7.58 1.55
N THR A 82 -12.00 -7.10 1.69
CA THR A 82 -12.46 -5.97 0.87
C THR A 82 -11.87 -4.65 1.36
N SER A 83 -11.99 -4.31 2.65
CA SER A 83 -11.53 -2.99 3.12
C SER A 83 -10.96 -2.96 4.53
N ILE A 84 -9.93 -2.12 4.71
CA ILE A 84 -9.40 -1.72 6.01
C ILE A 84 -9.47 -0.20 6.13
N LYS A 85 -10.06 0.28 7.23
CA LYS A 85 -10.09 1.71 7.58
C LYS A 85 -9.58 1.91 9.01
N GLY A 86 -8.46 2.59 9.20
CA GLY A 86 -7.92 2.81 10.54
C GLY A 86 -6.73 3.76 10.64
N ASN A 87 -6.38 4.13 11.88
CA ASN A 87 -5.38 5.15 12.23
C ASN A 87 -4.77 4.86 13.62
N PRO A 88 -3.54 4.31 13.78
CA PRO A 88 -2.56 3.71 12.86
C PRO A 88 -2.64 2.17 12.68
N THR A 89 -2.04 1.65 11.60
CA THR A 89 -1.84 0.19 11.41
C THR A 89 -0.38 -0.15 11.17
N THR A 90 0.17 -1.09 11.93
CA THR A 90 1.62 -1.37 11.93
C THR A 90 2.01 -2.37 10.84
N THR A 91 1.41 -3.57 10.82
CA THR A 91 1.77 -4.62 9.85
C THR A 91 0.56 -5.32 9.27
N ILE A 92 0.54 -5.44 7.94
CA ILE A 92 -0.51 -6.08 7.16
C ILE A 92 0.12 -7.11 6.21
N THR A 93 -0.23 -8.39 6.38
CA THR A 93 0.18 -9.50 5.50
C THR A 93 -1.05 -10.19 4.91
N LEU A 94 -1.24 -10.14 3.60
CA LEU A 94 -2.37 -10.83 2.95
C LEU A 94 -2.10 -11.35 1.54
N LEU A 95 -2.99 -12.21 1.06
CA LEU A 95 -2.99 -12.62 -0.34
C LEU A 95 -3.77 -11.62 -1.22
N TYR A 96 -5.03 -11.30 -0.89
CA TYR A 96 -5.87 -10.38 -1.68
C TYR A 96 -6.45 -9.24 -0.84
N MET A 97 -6.34 -8.01 -1.38
CA MET A 97 -7.00 -6.84 -0.79
C MET A 97 -7.60 -5.90 -1.83
N THR A 98 -8.83 -5.43 -1.61
CA THR A 98 -9.38 -4.35 -2.45
C THR A 98 -8.83 -2.98 -2.02
N ALA A 99 -9.04 -2.55 -0.77
CA ALA A 99 -8.69 -1.18 -0.38
C ALA A 99 -8.17 -1.01 1.06
N ILE A 100 -7.18 -0.14 1.22
CA ILE A 100 -6.78 0.47 2.51
C ILE A 100 -7.07 1.96 2.49
N THR A 101 -7.61 2.47 3.59
CA THR A 101 -7.70 3.91 3.85
C THR A 101 -7.26 4.25 5.27
N GLY A 102 -6.22 5.09 5.43
CA GLY A 102 -5.71 5.47 6.75
C GLY A 102 -4.72 6.64 6.73
N ASN A 103 -4.38 7.17 7.91
CA ASN A 103 -3.44 8.28 8.05
C ASN A 103 -1.99 7.78 8.10
N GLN A 104 -1.74 6.66 8.77
CA GLN A 104 -0.40 6.07 8.93
C GLN A 104 -0.47 4.56 8.77
N THR A 105 0.31 4.04 7.82
CA THR A 105 0.52 2.61 7.64
C THR A 105 2.01 2.32 7.51
N THR A 106 2.54 1.48 8.39
CA THR A 106 4.00 1.23 8.45
C THR A 106 4.44 0.21 7.41
N THR A 107 3.86 -1.00 7.41
CA THR A 107 4.27 -2.06 6.48
C THR A 107 3.08 -2.81 5.90
N ILE A 108 3.06 -2.93 4.57
CA ILE A 108 2.10 -3.75 3.83
C ILE A 108 2.87 -4.77 2.97
N THR A 109 2.56 -6.06 3.15
CA THR A 109 3.06 -7.16 2.33
C THR A 109 1.89 -7.93 1.74
N LEU A 110 1.68 -7.89 0.42
CA LEU A 110 0.58 -8.64 -0.22
C LEU A 110 0.91 -9.25 -1.57
N PHE A 111 0.12 -10.23 -2.01
CA PHE A 111 0.18 -10.67 -3.39
C PHE A 111 -0.55 -9.68 -4.33
N TYR A 112 -1.77 -9.28 -4.00
CA TYR A 112 -2.58 -8.38 -4.83
C TYR A 112 -3.26 -7.27 -4.03
N MET A 113 -3.15 -6.03 -4.50
CA MET A 113 -3.95 -4.91 -4.00
C MET A 113 -4.55 -4.06 -5.14
N THR A 114 -5.80 -3.62 -4.96
CA THR A 114 -6.40 -2.64 -5.88
C THR A 114 -6.00 -1.21 -5.50
N ALA A 115 -6.25 -0.77 -4.27
CA ALA A 115 -6.07 0.63 -3.89
C ALA A 115 -5.48 0.83 -2.48
N ASN A 116 -4.52 1.73 -2.37
CA ASN A 116 -4.03 2.25 -1.09
C ASN A 116 -4.22 3.77 -1.08
N LYS A 117 -4.95 4.27 -0.09
CA LYS A 117 -5.14 5.70 0.12
C LYS A 117 -4.71 6.10 1.53
N GLY A 118 -3.69 6.94 1.65
CA GLY A 118 -3.33 7.45 2.97
C GLY A 118 -2.40 8.65 2.98
N ASN A 119 -2.21 9.24 4.16
CA ASN A 119 -1.35 10.42 4.30
C ASN A 119 0.13 10.02 4.34
N GLN A 120 0.46 9.00 5.13
CA GLN A 120 1.82 8.47 5.27
C GLN A 120 1.81 6.95 5.10
N THR A 121 2.63 6.45 4.17
CA THR A 121 2.92 5.02 4.04
C THR A 121 4.41 4.80 3.98
N THR A 122 4.94 3.98 4.90
CA THR A 122 6.39 3.79 5.02
C THR A 122 6.88 2.74 4.04
N THR A 123 6.32 1.52 4.04
CA THR A 123 6.81 0.43 3.19
C THR A 123 5.66 -0.37 2.57
N ILE A 124 5.71 -0.57 1.26
CA ILE A 124 4.80 -1.45 0.52
C ILE A 124 5.62 -2.47 -0.28
N THR A 125 5.38 -3.76 -0.04
CA THR A 125 5.92 -4.88 -0.82
C THR A 125 4.77 -5.69 -1.42
N LEU A 126 4.64 -5.73 -2.76
CA LEU A 126 3.53 -6.42 -3.43
C LEU A 126 3.95 -7.09 -4.74
N PHE A 127 3.23 -8.15 -5.14
CA PHE A 127 3.36 -8.65 -6.51
C PHE A 127 2.60 -7.74 -7.50
N TYR A 128 1.34 -7.43 -7.21
CA TYR A 128 0.50 -6.59 -8.08
C TYR A 128 -0.20 -5.46 -7.32
N MET A 129 -0.15 -4.25 -7.88
CA MET A 129 -0.85 -3.09 -7.33
C MET A 129 -1.44 -2.18 -8.41
N THR A 130 -2.72 -1.80 -8.24
CA THR A 130 -3.37 -0.91 -9.22
C THR A 130 -3.11 0.57 -8.92
N ALA A 131 -3.39 1.05 -7.71
CA ALA A 131 -3.34 2.48 -7.43
C ALA A 131 -2.88 2.84 -6.01
N ILE A 132 -1.83 3.66 -5.91
CA ILE A 132 -1.41 4.29 -4.65
C ILE A 132 -1.73 5.78 -4.72
N LYS A 133 -2.43 6.29 -3.70
CA LYS A 133 -2.71 7.72 -3.53
C LYS A 133 -2.31 8.18 -2.12
N GLY A 134 -1.34 9.08 -2.02
CA GLY A 134 -0.98 9.63 -0.71
C GLY A 134 -0.10 10.87 -0.72
N ASN A 135 0.12 11.45 0.45
CA ASN A 135 0.94 12.66 0.58
C ASN A 135 2.43 12.31 0.66
N GLN A 136 2.78 11.32 1.48
CA GLN A 136 4.14 10.83 1.67
C GLN A 136 4.19 9.31 1.52
N THR A 137 5.07 8.83 0.63
CA THR A 137 5.36 7.41 0.50
C THR A 137 6.87 7.19 0.46
N THR A 138 7.39 6.41 1.40
CA THR A 138 8.84 6.26 1.58
C THR A 138 9.40 5.18 0.67
N THR A 139 8.88 3.95 0.72
CA THR A 139 9.44 2.83 -0.05
C THR A 139 8.35 1.97 -0.68
N ILE A 140 8.46 1.75 -1.99
CA ILE A 140 7.60 0.85 -2.76
C ILE A 140 8.47 -0.17 -3.50
N THR A 141 8.25 -1.46 -3.24
CA THR A 141 8.88 -2.58 -3.96
C THR A 141 7.80 -3.48 -4.55
N LEU A 142 7.66 -3.52 -5.87
CA LEU A 142 6.60 -4.32 -6.52
C LEU A 142 7.03 -4.97 -7.84
N PHE A 143 6.36 -6.05 -8.22
CA PHE A 143 6.54 -6.59 -9.57
C PHE A 143 5.77 -5.76 -10.61
N TYR A 144 4.48 -5.49 -10.37
CA TYR A 144 3.64 -4.69 -11.28
C TYR A 144 2.90 -3.56 -10.56
N MET A 145 2.93 -2.36 -11.13
CA MET A 145 2.21 -1.20 -10.63
C MET A 145 1.58 -0.39 -11.76
N LYS A 146 0.27 -0.12 -11.69
CA LYS A 146 -0.40 0.71 -12.71
C LYS A 146 -0.20 2.21 -12.46
N ALA A 147 -0.58 2.74 -11.30
CA ALA A 147 -0.57 4.19 -11.08
C ALA A 147 -0.19 4.64 -9.66
N ILE A 148 0.82 5.50 -9.55
CA ILE A 148 1.17 6.17 -8.28
C ILE A 148 0.83 7.65 -8.41
N LYS A 149 0.10 8.18 -7.41
CA LYS A 149 -0.19 9.61 -7.27
C LYS A 149 0.16 10.10 -5.88
N GLY A 150 1.14 11.00 -5.77
CA GLY A 150 1.45 11.60 -4.47
C GLY A 150 2.32 12.86 -4.52
N ASN A 151 2.47 13.52 -3.38
CA ASN A 151 3.24 14.76 -3.29
C ASN A 151 4.74 14.49 -3.12
N GLN A 152 5.11 13.58 -2.22
CA GLN A 152 6.48 13.17 -1.93
C GLN A 152 6.60 11.65 -2.03
N ILE A 153 7.48 11.19 -2.91
CA ILE A 153 7.79 9.78 -3.13
C ILE A 153 9.30 9.61 -3.01
N THR A 154 9.78 8.81 -2.05
CA THR A 154 11.22 8.70 -1.81
C THR A 154 11.86 7.63 -2.71
N THR A 155 11.41 6.38 -2.61
CA THR A 155 12.04 5.26 -3.33
C THR A 155 11.00 4.33 -3.97
N ILE A 156 11.17 4.07 -5.26
CA ILE A 156 10.40 3.06 -6.01
C ILE A 156 11.37 2.08 -6.68
N THR A 157 11.16 0.79 -6.44
CA THR A 157 11.81 -0.31 -7.15
C THR A 157 10.74 -1.22 -7.76
N LEU A 158 10.63 -1.27 -9.09
CA LEU A 158 9.63 -2.12 -9.76
C LEU A 158 10.14 -2.83 -11.01
N PHE A 159 9.51 -3.94 -11.35
CA PHE A 159 9.73 -4.55 -12.66
C PHE A 159 8.93 -3.82 -13.76
N TYR A 160 7.64 -3.57 -13.54
CA TYR A 160 6.77 -2.87 -14.49
C TYR A 160 5.96 -1.75 -13.84
N MET A 161 5.98 -0.57 -14.45
CA MET A 161 5.20 0.59 -14.02
C MET A 161 4.55 1.31 -15.21
N THR A 162 3.25 1.61 -15.12
CA THR A 162 2.58 2.36 -16.19
C THR A 162 2.71 3.87 -16.01
N ALA A 163 2.29 4.42 -14.87
CA ALA A 163 2.19 5.87 -14.70
C ALA A 163 2.55 6.39 -13.30
N ILE A 164 3.53 7.29 -13.21
CA ILE A 164 3.85 8.02 -11.98
C ILE A 164 3.45 9.48 -12.13
N LYS A 165 2.70 10.00 -11.16
CA LYS A 165 2.35 11.42 -11.06
C LYS A 165 2.69 11.95 -9.66
N GLY A 166 3.66 12.86 -9.57
CA GLY A 166 3.98 13.50 -8.29
C GLY A 166 4.76 14.80 -8.39
N ASN A 167 4.88 15.51 -7.27
CA ASN A 167 5.57 16.80 -7.22
C ASN A 167 7.08 16.62 -6.99
N GLN A 168 7.45 15.78 -6.03
CA GLN A 168 8.83 15.43 -5.70
C GLN A 168 9.01 13.91 -5.72
N THR A 169 10.01 13.45 -6.45
CA THR A 169 10.39 12.04 -6.47
C THR A 169 11.91 11.91 -6.38
N THR A 170 12.41 11.12 -5.44
CA THR A 170 13.86 11.07 -5.18
C THR A 170 14.54 10.00 -6.04
N THR A 171 14.13 8.74 -5.91
CA THR A 171 14.81 7.61 -6.58
C THR A 171 13.80 6.64 -7.20
N ILE A 172 13.98 6.35 -8.49
CA ILE A 172 13.19 5.34 -9.21
C ILE A 172 14.14 4.38 -9.94
N THR A 173 14.00 3.09 -9.63
CA THR A 173 14.67 1.99 -10.32
C THR A 173 13.61 1.09 -10.96
N LEU A 174 13.54 1.03 -12.30
CA LEU A 174 12.54 0.22 -13.01
C LEU A 174 13.11 -0.55 -14.20
N PHE A 175 12.54 -1.72 -14.48
CA PHE A 175 12.85 -2.43 -15.73
C PHE A 175 12.02 -1.88 -16.90
N TYR A 176 10.71 -1.73 -16.73
CA TYR A 176 9.82 -1.09 -17.70
C TYR A 176 9.03 0.06 -17.09
N MET A 177 9.01 1.18 -17.80
CA MET A 177 8.20 2.34 -17.45
C MET A 177 7.52 2.92 -18.69
N THR A 178 6.22 3.26 -18.61
CA THR A 178 5.51 3.88 -19.74
C THR A 178 5.52 5.41 -19.65
N ALA A 179 5.08 6.00 -18.54
CA ALA A 179 4.88 7.46 -18.46
C ALA A 179 5.18 8.08 -17.09
N ILE A 180 6.07 9.06 -17.05
CA ILE A 180 6.35 9.84 -15.84
C ILE A 180 5.91 11.29 -16.03
N LYS A 181 5.19 11.82 -15.02
CA LYS A 181 4.83 13.23 -14.94
C LYS A 181 5.16 13.81 -13.56
N GLY A 182 6.09 14.75 -13.47
CA GLY A 182 6.39 15.44 -12.21
C GLY A 182 7.17 16.75 -12.33
N ASN A 183 7.28 17.49 -11.23
CA ASN A 183 7.92 18.80 -11.21
C ASN A 183 9.43 18.71 -10.88
N GLN A 184 9.81 17.92 -9.88
CA GLN A 184 11.20 17.68 -9.49
C GLN A 184 11.46 16.19 -9.36
N THR A 185 12.52 15.71 -10.02
CA THR A 185 12.96 14.31 -9.87
C THR A 185 14.47 14.19 -9.82
N THR A 186 14.99 13.46 -8.84
CA THR A 186 16.45 13.44 -8.57
C THR A 186 17.17 12.35 -9.38
N THR A 187 16.73 11.09 -9.31
CA THR A 187 17.47 9.98 -9.95
C THR A 187 16.56 8.92 -10.58
N PHE A 188 16.85 8.57 -11.84
CA PHE A 188 16.26 7.46 -12.57
C PHE A 188 17.30 6.42 -13.00
N THR A 189 17.02 5.14 -12.75
CA THR A 189 17.71 4.02 -13.40
C THR A 189 16.67 3.12 -14.05
N LEU A 190 16.67 3.07 -15.37
CA LEU A 190 15.56 2.50 -16.15
C LEU A 190 16.11 1.64 -17.30
N PHE A 191 15.56 0.44 -17.52
CA PHE A 191 15.93 -0.35 -18.69
C PHE A 191 15.13 0.09 -19.94
N ASN A 192 13.82 0.29 -19.83
CA ASN A 192 12.96 0.76 -20.91
C ASN A 192 12.02 1.89 -20.46
N MET A 193 11.95 2.98 -21.23
CA MET A 193 11.12 4.15 -20.92
C MET A 193 10.47 4.75 -22.17
N THR A 194 9.13 4.78 -22.22
CA THR A 194 8.41 5.40 -23.35
C THR A 194 8.41 6.93 -23.28
N VAL A 195 7.86 7.54 -22.22
CA VAL A 195 7.71 8.99 -22.11
C VAL A 195 8.07 9.55 -20.73
N ILE A 196 8.93 10.57 -20.68
CA ILE A 196 9.13 11.42 -19.50
C ILE A 196 8.65 12.85 -19.78
N LYS A 197 7.83 13.39 -18.88
CA LYS A 197 7.41 14.80 -18.87
C LYS A 197 7.67 15.46 -17.51
N GLY A 198 8.62 16.38 -17.43
CA GLY A 198 8.89 17.11 -16.17
C GLY A 198 9.68 18.40 -16.33
N ASN A 199 9.72 19.20 -15.26
CA ASN A 199 10.34 20.52 -15.27
C ASN A 199 11.83 20.49 -14.88
N GLN A 200 12.20 19.69 -13.87
CA GLN A 200 13.59 19.50 -13.42
C GLN A 200 13.90 18.02 -13.19
N THR A 201 14.97 17.52 -13.81
CA THR A 201 15.47 16.15 -13.58
C THR A 201 16.99 16.14 -13.45
N THR A 202 17.53 15.57 -12.37
CA THR A 202 18.98 15.69 -12.09
C THR A 202 19.78 14.60 -12.80
N THR A 203 19.42 13.32 -12.64
CA THR A 203 20.18 12.20 -13.21
C THR A 203 19.26 11.13 -13.82
N ILE A 204 19.55 10.73 -15.06
CA ILE A 204 18.85 9.64 -15.75
C ILE A 204 19.85 8.65 -16.36
N THR A 205 19.78 7.39 -15.94
CA THR A 205 20.50 6.28 -16.58
C THR A 205 19.49 5.35 -17.26
N LEU A 206 19.63 5.17 -18.57
CA LEU A 206 18.63 4.51 -19.40
C LEU A 206 19.23 3.62 -20.48
N PHE A 207 18.70 2.41 -20.62
CA PHE A 207 19.13 1.52 -21.72
C PHE A 207 18.37 1.81 -23.02
N TYR A 208 17.05 1.88 -22.98
CA TYR A 208 16.18 2.19 -24.13
C TYR A 208 15.19 3.31 -23.82
N MET A 209 15.01 4.21 -24.78
CA MET A 209 14.06 5.31 -24.64
C MET A 209 13.39 5.75 -25.94
N THR A 210 12.09 6.03 -25.85
CA THR A 210 11.30 6.58 -26.96
C THR A 210 11.29 8.11 -27.00
N ALA A 211 10.91 8.78 -25.90
CA ALA A 211 10.77 10.24 -25.86
C ALA A 211 11.02 10.89 -24.48
N ILE A 212 11.72 12.03 -24.46
CA ILE A 212 11.80 12.97 -23.33
C ILE A 212 11.25 14.32 -23.75
N LYS A 213 10.43 14.93 -22.88
CA LYS A 213 10.04 16.34 -22.96
C LYS A 213 10.19 17.02 -21.59
N GLY A 214 11.16 17.91 -21.45
CA GLY A 214 11.39 18.65 -20.21
C GLY A 214 12.16 19.96 -20.42
N ASN A 215 12.18 20.79 -19.37
CA ASN A 215 12.78 22.13 -19.42
C ASN A 215 14.21 22.18 -18.90
N GLN A 216 14.58 21.34 -17.91
CA GLN A 216 15.94 21.24 -17.37
C GLN A 216 16.27 19.79 -17.03
N THR A 217 17.29 19.23 -17.69
CA THR A 217 17.88 17.93 -17.34
C THR A 217 19.38 18.10 -17.25
N THR A 218 20.00 17.61 -16.17
CA THR A 218 21.43 17.85 -15.91
C THR A 218 22.29 16.72 -16.49
N ASN A 219 22.03 15.46 -16.11
CA ASN A 219 22.85 14.32 -16.54
C ASN A 219 21.98 13.21 -17.16
N ILE A 220 22.27 12.82 -18.42
CA ILE A 220 21.61 11.69 -19.09
C ILE A 220 22.65 10.72 -19.63
N THR A 221 22.66 9.49 -19.13
CA THR A 221 23.38 8.37 -19.74
C THR A 221 22.39 7.50 -20.49
N LEU A 222 22.57 7.37 -21.81
CA LEU A 222 21.65 6.64 -22.69
C LEU A 222 22.40 5.69 -23.62
N PHE A 223 21.90 4.45 -23.76
CA PHE A 223 22.49 3.49 -24.70
C PHE A 223 21.79 3.48 -26.08
N TYR A 224 20.45 3.58 -26.13
CA TYR A 224 19.67 3.59 -27.40
C TYR A 224 18.51 4.61 -27.39
N ARG A 225 18.32 5.38 -28.48
CA ARG A 225 17.26 6.42 -28.62
C ARG A 225 16.51 6.41 -29.94
N THR A 226 15.26 6.89 -29.91
CA THR A 226 14.48 7.23 -31.11
C THR A 226 14.17 8.75 -31.24
N VAL A 227 13.75 9.49 -30.20
CA VAL A 227 13.45 10.95 -30.32
C VAL A 227 13.72 11.74 -29.02
N ILE A 228 14.28 12.97 -29.10
CA ILE A 228 14.37 13.92 -27.98
C ILE A 228 13.84 15.30 -28.41
N LYS A 229 12.96 15.93 -27.60
CA LYS A 229 12.50 17.32 -27.80
C LYS A 229 12.45 18.07 -26.46
N GLY A 230 13.43 18.92 -26.18
CA GLY A 230 13.52 19.78 -24.98
C GLY A 230 14.82 20.58 -24.92
N ASN A 231 14.88 21.61 -24.09
CA ASN A 231 16.12 22.37 -23.87
C ASN A 231 17.10 21.49 -23.08
N GLN A 232 18.17 21.05 -23.72
CA GLN A 232 19.25 20.32 -23.07
C GLN A 232 20.29 21.33 -22.55
N THR A 233 20.58 21.27 -21.27
CA THR A 233 21.85 21.73 -20.71
C THR A 233 22.71 20.48 -20.58
N SER A 234 23.71 20.34 -21.45
CA SER A 234 24.55 19.14 -21.54
C SER A 234 25.34 18.85 -20.26
N LEU A 235 25.55 17.57 -19.94
CA LEU A 235 26.82 16.84 -20.11
C LEU A 235 26.56 15.33 -20.06
#